data_AF-A0A420N9M1-F1
#
_entry.id   AF-A0A420N9M1-F1
#
_cell.length_a   1.000
_cell.length_b   1.000
_cell.length_c   1.000
_cell.angle_alpha   90.00
_cell.angle_beta   90.00
_cell.angle_gamma   90.00
#
_symmetry.space_group_name_H-M   'P 1'
#
loop_
_entity.id
_entity.type
_entity.pdbx_description
1 polymer ?
#
loop_
_entity_poly.entity_id
_entity_poly.type
_entity_poly.pdbx_seq_one_letter_code
_entity_poly.pdbx_strand_id
1 'polypeptide(L)'
;MAKSTIPYYVFGVLEPTLQILGFAVASFTPQYLALTQTPTPISHTLLPSEKIVTYQLGNLFLLVAILGLSIMNSAGDPAVISAYLSALWWGDLGHIGVTAWGMGSQRLLNVREWTLINWTTMGFPIVFFTMRNLYFFGAF
;
A
#
# COMPACT_ATOMS: atom_id res chain seq x y z
N MET A 1 -18.43 6.17 10.18
CA MET A 1 -18.75 5.22 9.10
C MET A 1 -19.31 3.95 9.71
N ALA A 2 -20.43 3.41 9.20
CA ALA A 2 -21.01 2.20 9.78
C ALA A 2 -20.16 0.96 9.45
N LYS A 3 -19.96 0.07 10.45
CA LYS A 3 -19.12 -1.13 10.33
C LYS A 3 -19.61 -2.16 9.29
N SER A 4 -20.83 -2.00 8.78
CA SER A 4 -21.43 -2.85 7.75
C SER A 4 -21.31 -2.29 6.33
N THR A 5 -20.59 -1.19 6.13
CA THR A 5 -20.47 -0.53 4.82
C THR A 5 -19.26 -1.04 4.05
N ILE A 6 -19.35 -1.06 2.72
CA ILE A 6 -18.24 -1.45 1.83
C ILE A 6 -16.94 -0.70 2.18
N PRO A 7 -16.95 0.63 2.40
CA PRO A 7 -15.73 1.36 2.71
C PRO A 7 -15.07 0.93 4.03
N TYR A 8 -15.86 0.51 5.03
CA TYR A 8 -15.30 0.00 6.27
C TYR A 8 -14.55 -1.32 6.06
N TYR A 9 -15.11 -2.24 5.27
CA TYR A 9 -14.41 -3.50 4.97
C TYR A 9 -13.14 -3.27 4.16
N VAL A 10 -13.15 -2.32 3.22
CA VAL A 10 -11.97 -2.00 2.41
C VAL A 10 -10.89 -1.32 3.26
N PHE A 11 -11.21 -0.18 3.88
CA PHE A 11 -10.21 0.67 4.55
C PHE A 11 -9.96 0.30 6.02
N GLY A 12 -10.94 -0.33 6.68
CA GLY A 12 -10.85 -0.71 8.09
C GLY A 12 -10.42 -2.15 8.32
N VAL A 13 -10.43 -3.01 7.28
CA VAL A 13 -10.08 -4.44 7.41
C VAL A 13 -9.06 -4.86 6.36
N LEU A 14 -9.42 -4.81 5.07
CA LEU A 14 -8.57 -5.35 3.99
C LEU A 14 -7.24 -4.61 3.89
N GLU A 15 -7.28 -3.29 3.81
CA GLU A 15 -6.07 -2.49 3.66
C GLU A 15 -5.10 -2.64 4.85
N PRO A 16 -5.52 -2.48 6.12
CA PRO A 16 -4.62 -2.70 7.25
C PRO A 16 -4.05 -4.12 7.30
N THR A 17 -4.84 -5.12 6.88
CA THR A 17 -4.36 -6.50 6.80
C THR A 17 -3.24 -6.64 5.78
N LEU A 18 -3.39 -6.08 4.57
CA LEU A 18 -2.35 -6.12 3.55
C LEU A 18 -1.08 -5.37 4.00
N GLN A 19 -1.23 -4.26 4.73
CA GLN A 19 -0.10 -3.52 5.27
C GLN A 19 0.64 -4.29 6.37
N ILE A 20 -0.07 -5.00 7.25
CA ILE A 20 0.54 -5.91 8.24
C ILE A 20 1.28 -7.05 7.54
N LEU A 21 0.72 -7.62 6.48
CA LEU A 21 1.40 -8.63 5.66
C LEU A 21 2.66 -8.04 4.99
N GLY A 22 2.57 -6.83 4.46
CA GLY A 22 3.72 -6.10 3.91
C GLY A 22 4.83 -5.91 4.95
N PHE A 23 4.48 -5.53 6.18
CA PHE A 23 5.42 -5.45 7.30
C PHE A 23 6.07 -6.81 7.61
N ALA A 24 5.29 -7.90 7.63
CA ALA A 24 5.83 -9.23 7.86
C ALA A 24 6.83 -9.64 6.76
N VAL A 25 6.50 -9.41 5.49
CA VAL A 25 7.40 -9.67 4.36
C VAL A 25 8.68 -8.82 4.48
N ALA A 26 8.57 -7.52 4.79
CA ALA A 26 9.73 -6.67 4.98
C ALA A 26 10.63 -7.14 6.14
N SER A 27 10.03 -7.65 7.21
CA SER A 27 10.74 -8.05 8.44
C SER A 27 11.43 -9.40 8.28
N PHE A 28 10.75 -10.38 7.68
CA PHE A 28 11.23 -11.76 7.60
C PHE A 28 11.94 -12.08 6.28
N THR A 29 11.58 -11.39 5.19
CA THR A 29 12.15 -11.61 3.86
C THR A 29 12.54 -10.29 3.15
N PRO A 30 13.36 -9.42 3.78
CA PRO A 30 13.72 -8.11 3.22
C PRO A 30 14.40 -8.21 1.85
N GLN A 31 15.24 -9.22 1.66
CA GLN A 31 15.90 -9.53 0.39
C GLN A 31 14.89 -9.71 -0.76
N TYR A 32 13.81 -10.46 -0.48
CA TYR A 32 12.75 -10.69 -1.45
C TYR A 32 12.01 -9.40 -1.76
N LEU A 33 11.60 -8.66 -0.72
CA LEU A 33 10.86 -7.41 -0.89
C LEU A 33 11.63 -6.38 -1.71
N ALA A 34 12.92 -6.19 -1.42
CA ALA A 34 13.75 -5.18 -2.06
C ALA A 34 14.01 -5.50 -3.54
N LEU A 35 14.37 -6.75 -3.85
CA LEU A 35 14.79 -7.13 -5.20
C LEU A 35 13.61 -7.31 -6.16
N THR A 36 12.44 -7.69 -5.66
CA THR A 36 11.26 -7.99 -6.50
C THR A 36 10.32 -6.81 -6.70
N GLN A 37 10.75 -5.59 -6.34
CA GLN A 37 10.06 -4.34 -6.69
C GLN A 37 9.92 -4.11 -8.20
N THR A 38 10.71 -4.81 -9.02
CA THR A 38 10.60 -4.76 -10.48
C THR A 38 10.37 -6.15 -11.08
N PRO A 39 9.72 -6.26 -12.26
CA PRO A 39 9.42 -7.55 -12.91
C PRO A 39 10.65 -8.42 -13.21
N THR A 40 11.80 -7.78 -13.45
CA THR A 40 13.07 -8.47 -13.71
C THR A 40 14.04 -8.19 -12.57
N PRO A 41 13.95 -8.94 -11.45
CA PRO A 41 14.78 -8.71 -10.28
C PRO A 41 16.26 -8.96 -10.61
N ILE A 42 17.15 -8.07 -10.15
CA ILE A 42 18.60 -8.27 -10.22
C ILE A 42 19.03 -8.91 -8.91
N SER A 43 19.38 -10.20 -8.95
CA SER A 43 19.83 -10.91 -7.76
C SER A 43 21.19 -10.41 -7.29
N HIS A 44 21.25 -9.85 -6.09
CA HIS A 44 22.48 -9.44 -5.40
C HIS A 44 22.23 -9.38 -3.90
N THR A 45 23.25 -9.56 -3.06
CA THR A 45 23.13 -9.35 -1.60
C THR A 45 22.83 -7.89 -1.32
N LEU A 46 21.81 -7.60 -0.50
CA LEU A 46 21.45 -6.21 -0.20
C LEU A 46 22.62 -5.48 0.47
N LEU A 47 22.87 -4.27 -0.01
CA LEU A 47 23.75 -3.32 0.64
C LEU A 47 23.16 -2.91 2.01
N PRO A 48 23.99 -2.49 2.99
CA PRO A 48 23.50 -2.06 4.29
C PRO A 48 22.42 -0.97 4.20
N SER A 49 22.55 -0.03 3.26
CA SER A 49 21.58 1.02 3.00
C SER A 49 20.23 0.47 2.52
N GLU A 50 20.23 -0.45 1.55
CA GLU A 50 19.03 -1.08 1.01
C GLU A 50 18.30 -1.89 2.08
N LYS A 51 19.07 -2.60 2.92
CA LYS A 51 18.53 -3.35 4.04
C LYS A 51 17.84 -2.44 5.05
N ILE A 52 18.48 -1.32 5.42
CA ILE A 52 17.89 -0.32 6.33
C ILE A 52 16.60 0.26 5.71
N VAL A 53 16.64 0.72 4.46
CA VAL A 53 15.47 1.29 3.77
C VAL A 53 14.32 0.29 3.69
N THR A 54 14.61 -0.98 3.42
CA THR A 54 13.59 -2.04 3.37
C THR A 54 12.91 -2.27 4.72
N TYR A 55 13.67 -2.27 5.82
CA TYR A 55 13.08 -2.37 7.16
C TYR A 55 12.30 -1.12 7.56
N GLN A 56 12.78 0.08 7.19
CA GLN A 56 12.04 1.32 7.43
C GLN A 56 10.72 1.34 6.64
N LEU A 57 10.73 0.87 5.40
CA LEU A 57 9.52 0.69 4.60
C LEU A 57 8.53 -0.28 5.27
N GLY A 58 9.04 -1.42 5.78
CA GLY A 58 8.25 -2.34 6.57
C GLY A 58 7.62 -1.67 7.80
N ASN A 59 8.40 -0.89 8.55
CA ASN A 59 7.90 -0.17 9.71
C ASN A 59 6.81 0.85 9.35
N LEU A 60 6.96 1.55 8.22
CA LEU A 60 5.93 2.45 7.69
C LEU A 60 4.63 1.69 7.37
N PHE A 61 4.70 0.49 6.79
CA PHE A 61 3.51 -0.32 6.56
C PHE A 61 2.79 -0.64 7.87
N LEU A 62 3.52 -1.05 8.90
CA LEU A 62 2.92 -1.31 10.22
C LEU A 62 2.31 -0.04 10.83
N LEU A 63 3.01 1.09 10.74
CA LEU A 63 2.52 2.37 11.25
C LEU A 63 1.20 2.76 10.59
N VAL A 64 1.12 2.70 9.26
CA VAL A 64 -0.10 3.04 8.51
C VAL A 64 -1.24 2.06 8.83
N ALA A 65 -0.93 0.77 9.02
CA ALA A 65 -1.92 -0.22 9.41
C ALA A 65 -2.53 0.08 10.78
N ILE A 66 -1.69 0.42 11.76
CA ILE A 66 -2.14 0.80 13.10
C ILE A 66 -2.97 2.09 13.03
N LEU A 67 -2.53 3.10 12.29
CA LEU A 67 -3.30 4.33 12.10
C LEU A 67 -4.67 4.05 11.50
N GLY A 68 -4.75 3.17 10.49
CA GLY A 68 -6.03 2.77 9.89
C GLY A 68 -6.94 2.03 10.84
N LEU A 69 -6.42 1.03 11.54
CA LEU A 69 -7.20 0.33 12.56
C LEU A 69 -7.67 1.28 13.67
N SER A 70 -6.80 2.16 14.17
CA SER A 70 -7.13 3.11 15.20
C SER A 70 -8.20 4.09 14.74
N ILE A 71 -8.02 4.78 13.61
CA ILE A 71 -8.95 5.81 13.13
C ILE A 71 -10.28 5.18 12.73
N MET A 72 -10.28 4.10 11.94
CA MET A 72 -11.52 3.48 11.44
C MET A 72 -12.36 2.85 12.55
N ASN A 73 -11.77 2.47 13.69
CA ASN A 73 -12.49 1.89 14.82
C ASN A 73 -12.82 2.87 15.95
N SER A 74 -12.18 4.03 16.01
CA SER A 74 -12.39 5.01 17.09
C SER A 74 -13.03 6.32 16.64
N ALA A 75 -12.86 6.72 15.38
CA ALA A 75 -13.42 7.98 14.89
C ALA A 75 -14.93 7.85 14.66
N GLY A 76 -15.70 8.61 15.45
CA GLY A 76 -17.14 8.81 15.22
C GLY A 76 -17.43 9.91 14.20
N ASP A 77 -16.54 10.88 14.07
CA ASP A 77 -16.69 12.06 13.21
C ASP A 77 -16.35 11.71 11.74
N PRO A 78 -17.31 11.86 10.80
CA PRO A 78 -17.08 11.67 9.37
C PRO A 78 -15.98 12.58 8.79
N ALA A 79 -15.75 13.77 9.35
CA ALA A 79 -14.71 14.69 8.89
C ALA A 79 -13.31 14.11 9.15
N VAL A 80 -13.10 13.47 10.31
CA VAL A 80 -11.83 12.80 10.65
C VAL A 80 -11.56 11.62 9.71
N ILE A 81 -12.59 10.81 9.44
CA ILE A 81 -12.48 9.68 8.51
C ILE A 81 -12.15 10.20 7.10
N SER A 82 -12.80 11.26 6.65
CA SER A 82 -12.56 11.86 5.33
C SER A 82 -11.16 12.43 5.22
N ALA A 83 -10.68 13.13 6.25
CA ALA A 83 -9.31 13.64 6.30
C ALA A 83 -8.27 12.51 6.25
N TYR A 84 -8.50 11.44 6.99
CA TYR A 84 -7.65 10.24 6.97
C TYR A 84 -7.61 9.59 5.57
N LEU A 85 -8.77 9.34 4.97
CA LEU A 85 -8.83 8.77 3.62
C LEU A 85 -8.18 9.67 2.57
N SER A 86 -8.22 10.99 2.76
CA SER A 86 -7.56 11.96 1.88
C SER A 86 -6.05 11.89 2.01
N ALA A 87 -5.53 11.74 3.23
CA ALA A 87 -4.10 11.53 3.46
C ALA A 87 -3.60 10.25 2.78
N LEU A 88 -4.35 9.15 2.87
CA LEU A 88 -4.00 7.91 2.17
C LEU A 88 -4.09 8.03 0.65
N TRP A 89 -5.07 8.78 0.15
CA TRP A 89 -5.21 9.06 -1.29
C TRP A 89 -3.97 9.76 -1.86
N TRP A 90 -3.41 10.72 -1.13
CA TRP A 90 -2.12 11.34 -1.48
C TRP A 90 -0.96 10.35 -1.37
N GLY A 91 -0.98 9.49 -0.36
CA GLY A 91 -0.04 8.39 -0.22
C GLY A 91 -0.02 7.50 -1.47
N ASP A 92 -1.19 7.04 -1.92
CA ASP A 92 -1.34 6.21 -3.12
C ASP A 92 -0.71 6.86 -4.34
N LEU A 93 -1.06 8.12 -4.62
CA LEU A 93 -0.52 8.84 -5.77
C LEU A 93 1.01 8.90 -5.74
N GLY A 94 1.58 9.19 -4.57
CA GLY A 94 3.01 9.27 -4.40
C GLY A 94 3.68 7.94 -4.70
N HIS A 95 3.27 6.88 -4.02
CA HIS A 95 3.98 5.60 -4.10
C HIS A 95 3.68 4.83 -5.40
N ILE A 96 2.47 4.93 -5.96
CA ILE A 96 2.13 4.40 -7.29
C ILE A 96 2.95 5.15 -8.35
N GLY A 97 3.02 6.48 -8.26
CA GLY A 97 3.79 7.30 -9.20
C GLY A 97 5.28 6.98 -9.20
N VAL A 98 5.88 6.89 -8.03
CA VAL A 98 7.31 6.53 -7.88
C VAL A 98 7.57 5.10 -8.37
N THR A 99 6.70 4.14 -8.05
CA THR A 99 6.85 2.75 -8.49
C THR A 99 6.69 2.63 -10.01
N ALA A 100 5.71 3.32 -10.60
CA ALA A 100 5.54 3.39 -12.05
C ALA A 100 6.78 3.98 -12.75
N TRP A 101 7.32 5.07 -12.21
CA TRP A 101 8.54 5.69 -12.71
C TRP A 101 9.75 4.75 -12.61
N GLY A 102 9.94 4.09 -11.46
CA GLY A 102 11.04 3.16 -11.22
C GLY A 102 10.97 1.87 -12.06
N MET A 103 9.76 1.36 -12.33
CA MET A 103 9.57 0.19 -13.20
C MET A 103 9.83 0.52 -14.68
N GLY A 104 9.53 1.75 -15.11
CA GLY A 104 9.55 2.15 -16.52
C GLY A 104 8.31 1.70 -17.30
N SER A 105 7.98 2.43 -18.37
CA SER A 105 6.71 2.28 -19.11
C SER A 105 6.49 0.89 -19.72
N GLN A 106 7.55 0.28 -20.28
CA GLN A 106 7.45 -1.02 -20.93
C GLN A 106 7.07 -2.14 -19.94
N ARG A 107 7.67 -2.12 -18.74
CA ARG A 107 7.43 -3.12 -17.69
C ARG A 107 6.13 -2.86 -16.94
N LEU A 108 5.76 -1.58 -16.79
CA LEU A 108 4.49 -1.19 -16.20
C LEU A 108 3.30 -1.76 -17.00
N LEU A 109 3.34 -1.63 -18.33
CA LEU A 109 2.26 -2.08 -19.20
C LEU A 109 2.21 -3.60 -19.38
N ASN A 110 3.31 -4.30 -19.10
CA ASN A 110 3.36 -5.77 -19.18
C ASN A 110 2.89 -6.43 -17.88
N VAL A 111 1.60 -6.27 -17.57
CA VAL A 111 0.97 -6.75 -16.31
C VAL A 111 1.11 -8.26 -16.11
N ARG A 112 1.33 -9.02 -17.18
CA ARG A 112 1.56 -10.48 -17.12
C ARG A 112 2.87 -10.86 -16.45
N GLU A 113 3.86 -9.97 -16.45
CA GLU A 113 5.18 -10.18 -15.85
C GLU A 113 5.29 -9.60 -14.43
N TRP A 114 4.21 -9.01 -13.89
CA TRP A 114 4.25 -8.44 -12.57
C TRP A 114 4.51 -9.52 -11.51
N THR A 115 5.52 -9.26 -10.67
CA THR A 115 5.78 -10.09 -9.49
C THR A 115 4.63 -9.96 -8.49
N LEU A 116 4.60 -10.85 -7.50
CA LEU A 116 3.70 -10.70 -6.36
C LEU A 116 3.86 -9.33 -5.70
N ILE A 117 5.12 -8.85 -5.56
CA ILE A 117 5.38 -7.53 -4.98
C ILE A 117 4.82 -6.41 -5.86
N ASN A 118 4.93 -6.50 -7.18
CA ASN A 118 4.30 -5.52 -8.08
C ASN A 118 2.78 -5.48 -7.92
N TRP A 119 2.13 -6.64 -7.78
CA TRP A 119 0.69 -6.66 -7.49
C TRP A 119 0.36 -6.00 -6.15
N THR A 120 1.23 -6.14 -5.14
CA THR A 120 1.02 -5.51 -3.83
C THR A 120 1.38 -4.03 -3.75
N THR A 121 2.34 -3.55 -4.55
CA THR A 121 2.78 -2.15 -4.54
C THR A 121 2.09 -1.29 -5.61
N MET A 122 1.54 -1.91 -6.66
CA MET A 122 0.80 -1.22 -7.72
C MET A 122 -0.64 -1.68 -7.82
N GLY A 123 -0.89 -2.98 -7.97
CA GLY A 123 -2.22 -3.53 -8.25
C GLY A 123 -3.25 -3.19 -7.16
N PHE A 124 -3.04 -3.68 -5.93
CA PHE A 124 -3.96 -3.40 -4.81
C PHE A 124 -4.07 -1.89 -4.50
N PRO A 125 -2.96 -1.12 -4.50
CA PRO A 125 -3.07 0.33 -4.32
C PRO A 125 -3.88 1.05 -5.38
N ILE A 126 -3.82 0.66 -6.66
CA ILE A 126 -4.71 1.22 -7.70
C ILE A 126 -6.18 0.95 -7.36
N VAL A 127 -6.48 -0.24 -6.85
CA VAL A 127 -7.84 -0.58 -6.38
C VAL A 127 -8.23 0.29 -5.19
N PHE A 128 -7.38 0.44 -4.18
CA PHE A 128 -7.68 1.27 -3.01
C PHE A 128 -7.83 2.76 -3.37
N PHE A 129 -6.97 3.28 -4.24
CA PHE A 129 -7.09 4.61 -4.80
C PHE A 129 -8.45 4.79 -5.50
N THR A 130 -8.86 3.82 -6.32
CA THR A 130 -10.16 3.83 -7.00
C THR A 130 -11.31 3.84 -5.98
N MET A 131 -11.24 3.00 -4.95
CA MET A 131 -12.25 2.97 -3.88
C MET A 131 -12.34 4.29 -3.12
N ARG A 132 -11.21 5.00 -2.91
CA ARG A 132 -11.20 6.33 -2.30
C ARG A 132 -11.83 7.38 -3.19
N ASN A 133 -11.58 7.33 -4.50
CA ASN A 133 -12.27 8.22 -5.44
C ASN A 133 -13.78 7.98 -5.38
N LEU A 134 -14.24 6.73 -5.42
CA LEU A 134 -15.65 6.39 -5.28
C LEU A 134 -16.26 6.90 -3.96
N TYR A 135 -15.51 6.82 -2.86
CA TYR A 135 -15.89 7.40 -1.57
C TYR A 135 -16.11 8.92 -1.68
N PHE A 136 -15.12 9.66 -2.21
CA PHE A 136 -15.19 11.12 -2.29
C PHE A 136 -16.23 11.62 -3.29
N PHE A 137 -16.57 10.83 -4.31
CA PHE A 137 -17.65 11.13 -5.25
C PHE A 137 -19.05 10.70 -4.74
N GLY A 138 -19.15 10.14 -3.52
CA GLY A 138 -20.43 9.80 -2.90
C GLY A 138 -21.10 8.56 -3.49
N ALA A 139 -20.33 7.62 -4.04
CA ALA A 139 -20.87 6.36 -4.56
C ALA A 139 -21.43 5.43 -3.44
N PHE A 140 -21.08 5.69 -2.19
CA PHE A 140 -21.50 4.95 -1.00
C PHE A 140 -21.36 5.79 0.28
#